data_AF-A0A7K0Q0V4-F1
#
_entry.id   AF-A0A7K0Q0V4-F1
#
_cell.length_a   1.000
_cell.length_b   1.000
_cell.length_c   1.000
_cell.angle_alpha   90.00
_cell.angle_beta   90.00
_cell.angle_gamma   90.00
#
_symmetry.space_group_name_H-M   'P 1'
#
loop_
_entity.id
_entity.type
_entity.pdbx_description
1 polymer ?
#
loop_
_entity_poly.entity_id
_entity_poly.type
_entity_poly.pdbx_seq_one_letter_code
_entity_poly.pdbx_strand_id
1 'polypeptide(L)'
;SGVPGVGKSTFIDQLGIDLTAQGSKVAVLAVDPSSARSGGSILGDKTRMARLSVDPAAFIRPSPTAGTLGGVAQATRESMVVVEAAGYDVVLVETVGVGQSETTVAEMVDTFLFLTLARTGDSLQGIKRGILEIADVIAVNKADGPSAGDARTAARELAGAIRMLRGASDWDVPVLTCAGLTGEGLSEVWAQVVAHEERLRASGEFERRRQTQQVRWTWQLVRDGLDARLREHPAVRASVGELERQVLAGELTPALAARDLLTTFLADPTP
;
A
#
# COMPACT_ATOMS: atom_id res chain seq x y z
N SER A 1 -1.47 -6.10 -0.36
CA SER A 1 -0.12 -6.14 -1.01
C SER A 1 0.27 -7.59 -1.33
N GLY A 2 1.38 -7.82 -2.04
CA GLY A 2 1.87 -9.15 -2.39
C GLY A 2 2.94 -9.14 -3.47
N VAL A 3 3.77 -10.19 -3.51
CA VAL A 3 4.89 -10.32 -4.47
C VAL A 3 4.41 -10.29 -5.93
N PRO A 4 5.23 -9.84 -6.89
CA PRO A 4 4.88 -9.94 -8.31
C PRO A 4 4.48 -11.37 -8.70
N GLY A 5 3.41 -11.52 -9.48
CA GLY A 5 2.92 -12.83 -9.94
C GLY A 5 2.12 -13.64 -8.92
N VAL A 6 1.90 -13.13 -7.70
CA VAL A 6 1.05 -13.79 -6.68
C VAL A 6 -0.43 -13.92 -7.08
N GLY A 7 -0.88 -13.15 -8.07
CA GLY A 7 -2.27 -13.14 -8.52
C GLY A 7 -3.16 -12.11 -7.81
N LYS A 8 -2.60 -10.95 -7.42
CA LYS A 8 -3.35 -9.88 -6.74
C LYS A 8 -4.55 -9.39 -7.53
N SER A 9 -4.36 -9.01 -8.79
CA SER A 9 -5.46 -8.48 -9.62
C SER A 9 -6.56 -9.52 -9.84
N THR A 10 -6.20 -10.80 -10.03
CA THR A 10 -7.19 -11.90 -10.11
C THR A 10 -7.94 -12.08 -8.80
N PHE A 11 -7.22 -12.03 -7.66
CA PHE A 11 -7.84 -12.10 -6.33
C PHE A 11 -8.80 -10.92 -6.09
N ILE A 12 -8.39 -9.69 -6.42
CA ILE A 12 -9.21 -8.49 -6.25
C ILE A 12 -10.41 -8.49 -7.20
N ASP A 13 -10.25 -8.93 -8.44
CA ASP A 13 -11.34 -9.07 -9.42
C ASP A 13 -12.41 -10.03 -8.89
N GLN A 14 -12.01 -11.22 -8.44
CA GLN A 14 -12.94 -12.21 -7.90
C GLN A 14 -13.57 -11.74 -6.58
N LEU A 15 -12.79 -11.25 -5.61
CA LEU A 15 -13.29 -10.75 -4.33
C LEU A 15 -14.27 -9.59 -4.55
N GLY A 16 -13.93 -8.63 -5.41
CA GLY A 16 -14.80 -7.49 -5.71
C GLY A 16 -16.13 -7.92 -6.32
N ILE A 17 -16.13 -8.91 -7.21
CA ILE A 17 -17.37 -9.48 -7.75
C ILE A 17 -18.21 -10.15 -6.66
N ASP A 18 -17.57 -10.91 -5.77
CA ASP A 18 -18.29 -11.59 -4.68
C ASP A 18 -18.93 -10.56 -3.72
N LEU A 19 -18.24 -9.45 -3.44
CA LEU A 19 -18.74 -8.37 -2.58
C LEU A 19 -19.86 -7.55 -3.24
N THR A 20 -19.71 -7.20 -4.50
CA THR A 20 -20.76 -6.49 -5.25
C THR A 20 -22.01 -7.34 -5.42
N ALA A 21 -21.87 -8.66 -5.63
CA ALA A 21 -22.99 -9.60 -5.63
C ALA A 21 -23.71 -9.70 -4.26
N GLN A 22 -23.02 -9.36 -3.16
CA GLN A 22 -23.59 -9.28 -1.80
C GLN A 22 -24.18 -7.90 -1.48
N GLY A 23 -24.10 -6.94 -2.40
CA GLY A 23 -24.71 -5.61 -2.28
C GLY A 23 -23.75 -4.48 -1.89
N SER A 24 -22.46 -4.76 -1.70
CA SER A 24 -21.46 -3.72 -1.43
C SER A 24 -21.11 -2.93 -2.69
N LYS A 25 -20.73 -1.66 -2.52
CA LYS A 25 -20.09 -0.82 -3.52
C LYS A 25 -18.57 -0.83 -3.30
N VAL A 26 -17.83 -1.34 -4.27
CA VAL A 26 -16.39 -1.62 -4.14
C VAL A 26 -15.55 -0.61 -4.93
N ALA A 27 -14.69 0.13 -4.26
CA ALA A 27 -13.66 0.96 -4.90
C ALA A 27 -12.30 0.26 -4.85
N VAL A 28 -11.57 0.23 -5.96
CA VAL A 28 -10.19 -0.27 -6.05
C VAL A 28 -9.26 0.87 -6.46
N LEU A 29 -8.30 1.20 -5.60
CA LEU A 29 -7.32 2.26 -5.79
C LEU A 29 -5.92 1.66 -5.86
N ALA A 30 -5.22 1.88 -6.97
CA ALA A 30 -3.86 1.40 -7.14
C ALA A 30 -2.83 2.43 -6.63
N VAL A 31 -1.73 1.95 -6.05
CA VAL A 31 -0.56 2.74 -5.62
C VAL A 31 0.68 2.16 -6.28
N ASP A 32 1.21 2.85 -7.30
CA ASP A 32 2.42 2.47 -8.02
C ASP A 32 3.52 3.53 -7.84
N PRO A 33 4.60 3.25 -7.09
CA PRO A 33 5.74 4.16 -6.97
C PRO A 33 6.41 4.52 -8.30
N SER A 34 6.30 3.64 -9.30
CA SER A 34 6.92 3.84 -10.62
C SER A 34 6.13 4.80 -11.51
N SER A 35 4.87 5.07 -11.18
CA SER A 35 4.02 6.07 -11.87
C SER A 35 4.65 7.47 -11.89
N ALA A 36 5.44 7.79 -10.87
CA ALA A 36 6.26 9.01 -10.80
C ALA A 36 7.20 9.20 -12.00
N ARG A 37 7.68 8.09 -12.60
CA ARG A 37 8.60 8.10 -13.75
C ARG A 37 7.88 7.91 -15.08
N SER A 38 6.81 7.12 -15.11
CA SER A 38 6.12 6.73 -16.35
C SER A 38 4.96 7.65 -16.75
N GLY A 39 4.58 8.61 -15.90
CA GLY A 39 3.46 9.51 -16.19
C GLY A 39 2.09 8.93 -15.85
N GLY A 40 2.04 7.81 -15.11
CA GLY A 40 0.81 7.11 -14.73
C GLY A 40 0.37 6.03 -15.72
N SER A 41 -0.59 5.20 -15.32
CA SER A 41 -1.17 4.14 -16.15
C SER A 41 -2.58 4.53 -16.59
N ILE A 42 -2.81 4.69 -17.90
CA ILE A 42 -4.12 5.09 -18.43
C ILE A 42 -5.12 3.90 -18.38
N LEU A 43 -4.65 2.66 -18.59
CA LEU A 43 -5.50 1.49 -18.82
C LEU A 43 -5.05 0.20 -18.09
N GLY A 44 -3.82 0.14 -17.57
CA GLY A 44 -3.17 -1.12 -17.22
C GLY A 44 -3.82 -1.89 -16.06
N ASP A 45 -4.49 -1.21 -15.14
CA ASP A 45 -5.12 -1.85 -13.99
C ASP A 45 -6.54 -2.35 -14.32
N LYS A 46 -7.25 -1.67 -15.23
CA LYS A 46 -8.59 -2.09 -15.67
C LYS A 46 -8.57 -3.37 -16.49
N THR A 47 -7.55 -3.59 -17.31
CA THR A 47 -7.44 -4.82 -18.13
C THR A 47 -7.14 -6.07 -17.30
N ARG A 48 -6.58 -5.90 -16.10
CA ARG A 48 -6.26 -7.02 -15.18
C ARG A 48 -7.43 -7.43 -14.29
N MET A 49 -8.41 -6.55 -14.12
CA MET A 49 -9.64 -6.76 -13.35
C MET A 49 -10.86 -6.62 -14.27
N ALA A 50 -10.90 -7.47 -15.30
CA ALA A 50 -11.81 -7.28 -16.43
C ALA A 50 -13.29 -7.35 -16.01
N ARG A 51 -13.65 -8.25 -15.07
CA ARG A 51 -15.03 -8.42 -14.64
C ARG A 51 -15.46 -7.26 -13.75
N LEU A 52 -14.66 -6.93 -12.75
CA LEU A 52 -14.93 -5.85 -11.82
C LEU A 52 -14.94 -4.49 -12.53
N SER A 53 -14.13 -4.32 -13.59
CA SER A 53 -14.05 -3.05 -14.32
C SER A 53 -15.32 -2.63 -15.05
N VAL A 54 -16.23 -3.57 -15.31
CA VAL A 54 -17.53 -3.32 -15.96
C VAL A 54 -18.71 -3.43 -15.00
N ASP A 55 -18.45 -3.73 -13.72
CA ASP A 55 -19.49 -3.82 -12.70
C ASP A 55 -19.95 -2.41 -12.28
N PRO A 56 -21.25 -2.07 -12.37
CA PRO A 56 -21.75 -0.74 -12.03
C PRO A 56 -21.67 -0.41 -10.53
N ALA A 57 -21.53 -1.41 -9.66
CA ALA A 57 -21.31 -1.22 -8.23
C ALA A 57 -19.81 -1.09 -7.88
N ALA A 58 -18.92 -1.20 -8.88
CA ALA A 58 -17.48 -1.07 -8.69
C ALA A 58 -16.90 0.21 -9.31
N PHE A 59 -15.78 0.68 -8.75
CA PHE A 59 -14.99 1.76 -9.31
C PHE A 59 -13.50 1.44 -9.21
N ILE A 60 -12.80 1.46 -10.35
CA ILE A 60 -11.36 1.17 -10.41
C ILE A 60 -10.62 2.42 -10.86
N ARG A 61 -9.73 2.91 -10.00
CA ARG A 61 -8.82 4.03 -10.28
C ARG A 61 -7.37 3.54 -10.37
N PRO A 62 -6.75 3.65 -11.55
CA PRO A 62 -5.31 3.39 -11.69
C PRO A 62 -4.46 4.33 -10.83
N SER A 63 -3.20 3.95 -10.61
CA SER A 63 -2.29 4.78 -9.81
C SER A 63 -2.18 6.20 -10.37
N PRO A 64 -2.35 7.24 -9.52
CA PRO A 64 -2.21 8.62 -9.95
C PRO A 64 -0.76 8.92 -10.33
N THR A 65 -0.58 9.93 -11.17
CA THR A 65 0.75 10.45 -11.49
C THR A 65 1.10 11.54 -10.50
N ALA A 66 2.11 11.29 -9.68
CA ALA A 66 2.75 12.34 -8.92
C ALA A 66 4.25 12.02 -8.88
N GLY A 67 5.10 13.02 -9.16
CA GLY A 67 6.53 12.82 -9.39
C GLY A 67 7.33 12.17 -8.25
N THR A 68 6.69 11.90 -7.10
CA THR A 68 7.25 11.18 -5.95
C THR A 68 6.24 10.19 -5.38
N LEU A 69 6.71 9.16 -4.65
CA LEU A 69 5.83 8.23 -3.92
C LEU A 69 4.90 8.95 -2.93
N GLY A 70 5.38 10.01 -2.28
CA GLY A 70 4.59 10.84 -1.36
C GLY A 70 3.38 11.45 -2.06
N GLY A 71 3.57 12.01 -3.26
CA GLY A 71 2.46 12.56 -4.04
C GLY A 71 1.47 11.49 -4.55
N VAL A 72 1.93 10.27 -4.84
CA VAL A 72 1.04 9.17 -5.26
C VAL A 72 0.16 8.75 -4.09
N ALA A 73 0.76 8.64 -2.90
CA ALA A 73 0.05 8.34 -1.66
C ALA A 73 -0.95 9.45 -1.30
N GLN A 74 -0.60 10.72 -1.51
CA GLN A 74 -1.50 11.87 -1.36
C GLN A 74 -2.76 11.71 -2.19
N ALA A 75 -2.60 11.61 -3.51
CA ALA A 75 -3.72 11.53 -4.42
C ALA A 75 -4.59 10.29 -4.17
N THR A 76 -3.98 9.20 -3.68
CA THR A 76 -4.72 7.99 -3.27
C THR A 76 -5.59 8.27 -2.04
N ARG A 77 -5.05 8.87 -0.98
CA ARG A 77 -5.83 9.21 0.22
C ARG A 77 -6.96 10.20 -0.06
N GLU A 78 -6.70 11.21 -0.89
CA GLU A 78 -7.75 12.14 -1.35
C GLU A 78 -8.84 11.39 -2.12
N SER A 79 -8.45 10.42 -2.95
CA SER A 79 -9.41 9.56 -3.67
C SER A 79 -10.24 8.69 -2.71
N MET A 80 -9.66 8.19 -1.61
CA MET A 80 -10.37 7.42 -0.59
C MET A 80 -11.52 8.25 0.00
N VAL A 81 -11.25 9.50 0.41
CA VAL A 81 -12.28 10.40 0.95
C VAL A 81 -13.41 10.64 -0.06
N VAL A 82 -13.07 10.80 -1.34
CA VAL A 82 -14.06 11.02 -2.40
C VAL A 82 -14.94 9.79 -2.61
N VAL A 83 -14.38 8.57 -2.65
CA VAL A 83 -15.19 7.36 -2.86
C VAL A 83 -16.01 7.01 -1.62
N GLU A 84 -15.48 7.21 -0.41
CA GLU A 84 -16.26 7.07 0.83
C GLU A 84 -17.47 8.03 0.83
N ALA A 85 -17.26 9.30 0.47
CA ALA A 85 -18.34 10.29 0.35
C ALA A 85 -19.35 9.96 -0.77
N ALA A 86 -18.91 9.25 -1.82
CA ALA A 86 -19.79 8.75 -2.89
C ALA A 86 -20.57 7.47 -2.49
N GLY A 87 -20.38 6.98 -1.26
CA GLY A 87 -21.11 5.85 -0.71
C GLY A 87 -20.51 4.49 -1.04
N TYR A 88 -19.22 4.42 -1.38
CA TYR A 88 -18.49 3.15 -1.42
C TYR A 88 -18.17 2.71 0.01
N ASP A 89 -18.66 1.52 0.39
CA ASP A 89 -18.50 0.93 1.72
C ASP A 89 -17.27 0.02 1.82
N VAL A 90 -16.72 -0.42 0.68
CA VAL A 90 -15.47 -1.17 0.62
C VAL A 90 -14.46 -0.44 -0.26
N VAL A 91 -13.30 -0.08 0.32
CA VAL A 91 -12.19 0.56 -0.41
C VAL A 91 -10.95 -0.34 -0.35
N LEU A 92 -10.61 -0.97 -1.47
CA LEU A 92 -9.43 -1.81 -1.63
C LEU A 92 -8.28 -0.97 -2.17
N VAL A 93 -7.15 -0.92 -1.43
CA VAL A 93 -5.94 -0.24 -1.87
C VAL A 93 -4.86 -1.27 -2.24
N GLU A 94 -4.52 -1.35 -3.53
CA GLU A 94 -3.52 -2.30 -4.04
C GLU A 94 -2.16 -1.62 -4.26
N THR A 95 -1.09 -2.28 -3.82
CA THR A 95 0.27 -1.94 -4.22
C THR A 95 0.60 -2.51 -5.61
N VAL A 96 1.02 -1.66 -6.53
CA VAL A 96 1.42 -2.05 -7.88
C VAL A 96 2.95 -1.95 -8.02
N GLY A 97 3.54 -2.91 -8.73
CA GLY A 97 4.96 -2.90 -9.08
C GLY A 97 5.92 -3.31 -7.96
N VAL A 98 7.17 -2.90 -8.11
CA VAL A 98 8.27 -3.12 -7.16
C VAL A 98 8.67 -1.79 -6.53
N GLY A 99 8.48 -1.66 -5.22
CA GLY A 99 8.81 -0.44 -4.49
C GLY A 99 8.24 -0.48 -3.08
N GLN A 100 8.89 0.20 -2.13
CA GLN A 100 8.58 0.23 -0.69
C GLN A 100 7.25 0.97 -0.40
N SER A 101 6.17 0.60 -1.09
CA SER A 101 4.83 1.17 -0.94
C SER A 101 4.03 0.47 0.16
N GLU A 102 4.49 -0.69 0.64
CA GLU A 102 3.74 -1.52 1.58
C GLU A 102 3.47 -0.79 2.90
N THR A 103 4.49 -0.14 3.48
CA THR A 103 4.32 0.68 4.68
C THR A 103 3.38 1.85 4.43
N THR A 104 3.54 2.53 3.30
CA THR A 104 2.70 3.69 2.94
C THR A 104 1.23 3.28 2.85
N VAL A 105 0.94 2.14 2.21
CA VAL A 105 -0.42 1.59 2.10
C VAL A 105 -0.93 1.10 3.46
N ALA A 106 -0.11 0.44 4.27
CA ALA A 106 -0.51 0.03 5.63
C ALA A 106 -0.90 1.21 6.52
N GLU A 107 -0.30 2.38 6.31
CA GLU A 107 -0.63 3.61 7.03
C GLU A 107 -1.90 4.32 6.54
N MET A 108 -2.56 3.86 5.47
CA MET A 108 -3.82 4.43 4.97
C MET A 108 -5.02 3.48 5.07
N VAL A 109 -4.82 2.22 5.45
CA VAL A 109 -5.90 1.22 5.55
C VAL A 109 -6.11 0.77 7.00
N ASP A 110 -7.30 0.25 7.28
CA ASP A 110 -7.63 -0.33 8.59
C ASP A 110 -7.05 -1.73 8.77
N THR A 111 -7.11 -2.55 7.71
CA THR A 111 -6.63 -3.93 7.68
C THR A 111 -5.66 -4.12 6.50
N PHE A 112 -4.44 -4.57 6.78
CA PHE A 112 -3.45 -4.87 5.74
C PHE A 112 -3.42 -6.37 5.40
N LEU A 113 -3.98 -6.72 4.24
CA LEU A 113 -3.92 -8.07 3.67
C LEU A 113 -2.65 -8.29 2.84
N PHE A 114 -1.88 -9.32 3.18
CA PHE A 114 -0.70 -9.74 2.43
C PHE A 114 -0.94 -11.06 1.70
N LEU A 115 -0.82 -11.04 0.37
CA LEU A 115 -0.86 -12.23 -0.47
C LEU A 115 0.54 -12.78 -0.72
N THR A 116 0.72 -14.08 -0.54
CA THR A 116 1.96 -14.81 -0.84
C THR A 116 1.70 -16.08 -1.66
N LEU A 117 2.75 -16.76 -2.11
CA LEU A 117 2.68 -18.05 -2.80
C LEU A 117 3.39 -19.11 -1.97
N ALA A 118 2.98 -20.38 -2.14
CA ALA A 118 3.79 -21.50 -1.70
C ALA A 118 5.11 -21.52 -2.49
N ARG A 119 6.25 -21.57 -1.78
CA ARG A 119 7.57 -21.77 -2.38
C ARG A 119 8.11 -23.09 -1.90
N THR A 120 8.70 -23.86 -2.81
CA THR A 120 9.40 -25.10 -2.46
C THR A 120 10.63 -24.76 -1.61
N GLY A 121 10.67 -25.23 -0.36
CA GLY A 121 11.87 -25.27 0.48
C GLY A 121 12.05 -24.16 1.52
N ASP A 122 11.34 -23.03 1.42
CA ASP A 122 11.26 -22.01 2.49
C ASP A 122 10.13 -20.99 2.20
N SER A 123 9.06 -21.03 2.99
CA SER A 123 7.89 -20.14 2.85
C SER A 123 8.16 -18.69 3.22
N LEU A 124 9.24 -18.40 3.95
CA LEU A 124 9.64 -17.05 4.36
C LEU A 124 10.58 -16.39 3.35
N GLN A 125 11.25 -17.18 2.51
CA GLN A 125 12.26 -16.67 1.59
C GLN A 125 11.65 -15.70 0.57
N GLY A 126 12.08 -14.44 0.64
CA GLY A 126 11.63 -13.37 -0.26
C GLY A 126 10.49 -12.52 0.30
N ILE A 127 9.98 -12.82 1.50
CA ILE A 127 9.11 -11.90 2.23
C ILE A 127 9.99 -10.96 3.07
N LYS A 128 9.83 -9.64 2.90
CA LYS A 128 10.55 -8.67 3.72
C LYS A 128 10.03 -8.77 5.15
N ARG A 129 10.92 -8.85 6.14
CA ARG A 129 10.56 -8.86 7.57
C ARG A 129 9.55 -7.75 7.94
N GLY A 130 9.78 -6.53 7.48
CA GLY A 130 8.89 -5.40 7.75
C GLY A 130 7.47 -5.54 7.19
N ILE A 131 7.23 -6.39 6.18
CA ILE A 131 5.88 -6.66 5.66
C ILE A 131 5.12 -7.59 6.61
N LEU A 132 5.79 -8.58 7.19
CA LEU A 132 5.15 -9.49 8.16
C LEU A 132 4.78 -8.77 9.46
N GLU A 133 5.53 -7.73 9.83
CA GLU A 133 5.27 -6.94 11.03
C GLU A 133 3.99 -6.09 10.90
N ILE A 134 3.66 -5.64 9.68
CA ILE A 134 2.50 -4.80 9.37
C ILE A 134 1.28 -5.59 8.85
N ALA A 135 1.39 -6.90 8.64
CA ALA A 135 0.29 -7.71 8.14
C ALA A 135 -0.75 -8.01 9.23
N ASP A 136 -2.02 -7.76 8.89
CA ASP A 136 -3.16 -8.06 9.76
C ASP A 136 -3.85 -9.37 9.33
N VAL A 137 -3.79 -9.71 8.03
CA VAL A 137 -4.24 -11.00 7.47
C VAL A 137 -3.25 -11.44 6.41
N ILE A 138 -2.95 -12.74 6.33
CA ILE A 138 -2.12 -13.31 5.27
C ILE A 138 -2.88 -14.41 4.55
N ALA A 139 -2.77 -14.42 3.21
CA ALA A 139 -3.29 -15.52 2.40
C ALA A 139 -2.24 -16.07 1.43
N VAL A 140 -2.05 -17.39 1.46
CA VAL A 140 -1.25 -18.14 0.50
C VAL A 140 -2.14 -18.45 -0.70
N ASN A 141 -1.93 -17.72 -1.79
CA ASN A 141 -2.73 -17.81 -3.00
C ASN A 141 -2.28 -18.97 -3.90
N LYS A 142 -3.11 -19.32 -4.90
CA LYS A 142 -2.92 -20.45 -5.82
C LYS A 142 -2.93 -21.80 -5.09
N ALA A 143 -3.79 -21.92 -4.09
CA ALA A 143 -3.99 -23.14 -3.31
C ALA A 143 -4.95 -24.13 -4.00
N ASP A 144 -4.93 -24.18 -5.33
CA ASP A 144 -5.77 -25.04 -6.16
C ASP A 144 -4.96 -26.17 -6.81
N GLY A 145 -5.66 -27.24 -7.19
CA GLY A 145 -5.08 -28.37 -7.90
C GLY A 145 -3.87 -29.01 -7.18
N PRO A 146 -2.79 -29.34 -7.89
CA PRO A 146 -1.59 -29.95 -7.30
C PRO A 146 -0.91 -29.08 -6.22
N SER A 147 -1.07 -27.76 -6.29
CA SER A 147 -0.41 -26.81 -5.38
C SER A 147 -1.13 -26.61 -4.04
N ALA A 148 -2.34 -27.16 -3.88
CA ALA A 148 -3.13 -27.03 -2.65
C ALA A 148 -2.42 -27.62 -1.42
N GLY A 149 -1.67 -28.72 -1.59
CA GLY A 149 -0.89 -29.33 -0.52
C GLY A 149 0.23 -28.42 -0.02
N ASP A 150 1.03 -27.91 -0.96
CA ASP A 150 2.15 -27.02 -0.68
C ASP A 150 1.69 -25.71 -0.05
N ALA A 151 0.57 -25.15 -0.51
CA ALA A 151 -0.02 -23.94 0.07
C ALA A 151 -0.42 -24.12 1.53
N ARG A 152 -1.01 -25.27 1.89
CA ARG A 152 -1.35 -25.58 3.30
C ARG A 152 -0.12 -25.73 4.18
N THR A 153 0.93 -26.36 3.67
CA THR A 153 2.22 -26.46 4.40
C THR A 153 2.81 -25.07 4.62
N ALA A 154 2.87 -24.25 3.57
CA ALA A 154 3.39 -22.89 3.65
C ALA A 154 2.60 -22.01 4.63
N ALA A 155 1.26 -22.12 4.64
CA ALA A 155 0.42 -21.39 5.57
C ALA A 155 0.73 -21.74 7.04
N ARG A 156 0.96 -23.03 7.34
CA ARG A 156 1.31 -23.48 8.70
C ARG A 156 2.70 -22.99 9.13
N GLU A 157 3.69 -23.07 8.25
CA GLU A 157 5.04 -22.57 8.52
C GLU A 157 5.03 -21.06 8.80
N LEU A 158 4.33 -20.29 7.96
CA LEU A 158 4.18 -18.85 8.13
C LEU A 158 3.44 -18.50 9.42
N ALA A 159 2.38 -19.23 9.77
CA ALA A 159 1.66 -19.01 11.03
C ALA A 159 2.57 -19.23 12.25
N GLY A 160 3.42 -20.26 12.23
CA GLY A 160 4.42 -20.50 13.27
C GLY A 160 5.42 -19.35 13.38
N ALA A 161 5.98 -18.91 12.24
CA ALA A 161 6.95 -17.82 12.20
C ALA A 161 6.39 -16.48 12.69
N ILE A 162 5.15 -16.14 12.32
CA ILE A 162 4.52 -14.88 12.72
C ILE A 162 4.25 -14.85 14.22
N ARG A 163 3.80 -15.97 14.79
CA ARG A 163 3.59 -16.11 16.24
C ARG A 163 4.90 -15.87 17.01
N MET A 164 6.03 -16.34 16.47
CA MET A 164 7.36 -16.08 17.05
C MET A 164 7.80 -14.62 16.88
N LEU A 165 7.51 -13.99 15.73
CA LEU A 165 7.92 -12.62 15.42
C LEU A 165 7.13 -11.56 16.21
N ARG A 166 5.80 -11.72 16.32
CA ARG A 166 4.93 -10.74 16.97
C ARG A 166 4.76 -10.97 18.47
N GLY A 167 5.08 -12.17 18.96
CA GLY A 167 4.91 -12.51 20.37
C GLY A 167 3.45 -12.42 20.83
N ALA A 168 3.24 -12.03 22.08
CA ALA A 168 1.90 -11.77 22.61
C ALA A 168 1.37 -10.45 22.02
N SER A 169 0.50 -10.56 21.02
CA SER A 169 -0.25 -9.43 20.47
C SER A 169 -1.74 -9.69 20.61
N ASP A 170 -2.53 -8.62 20.72
CA ASP A 170 -3.99 -8.70 20.88
C ASP A 170 -4.73 -9.17 19.61
N TRP A 171 -3.99 -9.48 18.53
CA TRP A 171 -4.50 -10.05 17.28
C TRP A 171 -3.58 -11.16 16.76
N ASP A 172 -4.03 -12.41 16.84
CA ASP A 172 -3.33 -13.55 16.23
C ASP A 172 -3.55 -13.51 14.71
N VAL A 173 -2.53 -13.08 13.97
CA VAL A 173 -2.63 -12.86 12.51
C VAL A 173 -2.99 -14.16 11.80
N PRO A 174 -4.17 -14.27 11.18
CA PRO A 174 -4.56 -15.48 10.47
C PRO A 174 -3.73 -15.64 9.20
N VAL A 175 -3.26 -16.88 8.98
CA VAL A 175 -2.61 -17.29 7.73
C VAL A 175 -3.48 -18.35 7.06
N LEU A 176 -4.07 -17.95 5.94
CA LEU A 176 -5.07 -18.73 5.22
C LEU A 176 -4.52 -19.21 3.88
N THR A 177 -5.25 -20.11 3.23
CA THR A 177 -5.01 -20.52 1.84
C THR A 177 -6.19 -20.10 0.98
N CYS A 178 -5.92 -19.65 -0.24
CA CYS A 178 -6.96 -19.26 -1.18
C CYS A 178 -6.55 -19.51 -2.63
N ALA A 179 -7.53 -19.47 -3.53
CA ALA A 179 -7.30 -19.53 -4.97
C ALA A 179 -8.12 -18.43 -5.65
N GLY A 180 -7.48 -17.28 -5.89
CA GLY A 180 -8.14 -16.12 -6.51
C GLY A 180 -8.74 -16.39 -7.88
N LEU A 181 -8.25 -17.40 -8.61
CA LEU A 181 -8.80 -17.78 -9.92
C LEU A 181 -10.15 -18.50 -9.81
N THR A 182 -10.32 -19.37 -8.81
CA THR A 182 -11.54 -20.18 -8.64
C THR A 182 -12.51 -19.60 -7.61
N GLY A 183 -12.04 -18.66 -6.77
CA GLY A 183 -12.79 -18.11 -5.64
C GLY A 183 -12.66 -18.92 -4.35
N GLU A 184 -12.00 -20.08 -4.37
CA GLU A 184 -11.87 -20.94 -3.19
C GLU A 184 -11.12 -20.22 -2.06
N GLY A 185 -11.68 -20.23 -0.85
CA GLY A 185 -11.11 -19.61 0.34
C GLY A 185 -11.21 -18.08 0.42
N LEU A 186 -11.77 -17.40 -0.60
CA LEU A 186 -11.85 -15.93 -0.60
C LEU A 186 -12.84 -15.43 0.46
N SER A 187 -13.96 -16.12 0.65
CA SER A 187 -14.94 -15.83 1.69
C SER A 187 -14.34 -15.88 3.10
N GLU A 188 -13.47 -16.84 3.37
CA GLU A 188 -12.79 -17.04 4.64
C GLU A 188 -11.74 -15.95 4.86
N VAL A 189 -11.00 -15.57 3.81
CA VAL A 189 -10.08 -14.43 3.86
C VAL A 189 -10.84 -13.14 4.16
N TRP A 190 -11.96 -12.90 3.50
CA TRP A 190 -12.79 -11.72 3.76
C TRP A 190 -13.38 -11.71 5.17
N ALA A 191 -13.86 -12.86 5.64
CA ALA A 191 -14.36 -12.99 7.01
C ALA A 191 -13.30 -12.62 8.06
N GLN A 192 -12.03 -12.95 7.84
CA GLN A 192 -10.94 -12.53 8.74
C GLN A 192 -10.63 -11.04 8.65
N VAL A 193 -10.80 -10.41 7.48
CA VAL A 193 -10.70 -8.95 7.33
C VAL A 193 -11.78 -8.25 8.16
N VAL A 194 -13.02 -8.74 8.08
CA VAL A 194 -14.15 -8.23 8.85
C VAL A 194 -13.93 -8.48 10.35
N ALA A 195 -13.49 -9.68 10.76
CA ALA A 195 -13.21 -9.99 12.16
C ALA A 195 -12.13 -9.07 12.76
N HIS A 196 -11.11 -8.70 11.98
CA HIS A 196 -10.11 -7.74 12.41
C HIS A 196 -10.72 -6.35 12.65
N GLU A 197 -11.56 -5.87 11.72
CA GLU A 197 -12.29 -4.61 11.88
C GLU A 197 -13.19 -4.62 13.13
N GLU A 198 -14.02 -5.65 13.29
CA GLU A 198 -14.92 -5.80 14.43
C GLU A 198 -14.16 -5.76 15.75
N ARG A 199 -13.01 -6.44 15.82
CA ARG A 199 -12.14 -6.42 16.99
C ARG A 199 -11.56 -5.02 17.25
N LEU A 200 -11.10 -4.30 16.22
CA LEU A 200 -10.62 -2.92 16.36
C LEU A 200 -11.73 -1.98 16.86
N ARG A 201 -12.97 -2.17 16.41
CA ARG A 201 -14.12 -1.40 16.88
C ARG A 201 -14.45 -1.71 18.34
N ALA A 202 -14.48 -2.99 18.70
CA ALA A 202 -14.76 -3.44 20.06
C ALA A 202 -13.73 -2.93 21.08
N SER A 203 -12.46 -2.80 20.67
CA SER A 203 -11.39 -2.26 21.52
C SER A 203 -11.30 -0.72 21.52
N GLY A 204 -12.06 -0.03 20.66
CA GLY A 204 -11.94 1.42 20.43
C GLY A 204 -10.67 1.82 19.67
N GLU A 205 -9.92 0.85 19.15
CA GLU A 205 -8.70 1.09 18.38
C GLU A 205 -8.97 1.57 16.96
N PHE A 206 -10.15 1.27 16.39
CA PHE A 206 -10.50 1.59 15.01
C PHE A 206 -10.44 3.11 14.75
N GLU A 207 -11.23 3.91 15.46
CA GLU A 207 -11.24 5.37 15.32
C GLU A 207 -9.89 5.97 15.72
N ARG A 208 -9.25 5.45 16.77
CA ARG A 208 -7.94 5.93 17.25
C ARG A 208 -6.84 5.73 16.19
N ARG A 209 -6.84 4.56 15.52
CA ARG A 209 -5.90 4.23 14.43
C ARG A 209 -6.09 5.20 13.28
N ARG A 210 -7.33 5.41 12.82
CA ARG A 210 -7.64 6.39 11.76
C ARG A 210 -7.23 7.82 12.15
N GLN A 211 -7.53 8.28 13.36
CA GLN A 211 -7.10 9.61 13.83
C GLN A 211 -5.57 9.76 13.82
N THR A 212 -4.84 8.74 14.27
CA THR A 212 -3.37 8.74 14.25
C THR A 212 -2.83 8.79 12.82
N GLN A 213 -3.45 8.05 11.90
CA GLN A 213 -3.12 8.09 10.47
C GLN A 213 -3.34 9.49 9.89
N GLN A 214 -4.42 10.18 10.26
CA GLN A 214 -4.70 11.56 9.81
C GLN A 214 -3.67 12.58 10.33
N VAL A 215 -3.19 12.43 11.57
CA VAL A 215 -2.13 13.28 12.11
C VAL A 215 -0.81 13.03 11.39
N ARG A 216 -0.42 11.76 11.20
CA ARG A 216 0.78 11.41 10.40
C ARG A 216 0.69 11.96 9.00
N TRP A 217 -0.50 11.90 8.41
CA TRP A 217 -0.78 12.41 7.08
C TRP A 217 -0.59 13.93 6.99
N THR A 218 -1.10 14.66 7.97
CA THR A 218 -0.90 16.12 8.06
C THR A 218 0.59 16.48 8.03
N TRP A 219 1.41 15.78 8.82
CA TRP A 219 2.85 16.01 8.84
C TRP A 219 3.55 15.59 7.55
N GLN A 220 3.04 14.57 6.86
CA GLN A 220 3.57 14.18 5.55
C GLN A 220 3.32 15.28 4.51
N LEU A 221 2.09 15.83 4.46
CA LEU A 221 1.76 16.97 3.59
C LEU A 221 2.63 18.20 3.86
N VAL A 222 2.91 18.49 5.13
CA VAL A 222 3.83 19.59 5.49
C VAL A 222 5.23 19.33 4.94
N ARG A 223 5.78 18.12 5.10
CA ARG A 223 7.10 17.77 4.57
C ARG A 223 7.16 17.87 3.05
N ASP A 224 6.18 17.31 2.37
CA ASP A 224 6.12 17.30 0.90
C ASP A 224 5.94 18.73 0.35
N GLY A 225 5.11 19.55 1.01
CA GLY A 225 4.92 20.96 0.65
C GLY A 225 6.17 21.82 0.88
N LEU A 226 6.93 21.55 1.95
CA LEU A 226 8.21 22.21 2.21
C LEU A 226 9.27 21.84 1.18
N ASP A 227 9.40 20.55 0.82
CA ASP A 227 10.33 20.10 -0.23
C ASP A 227 9.98 20.71 -1.60
N ALA A 228 8.70 20.74 -1.95
CA ALA A 228 8.23 21.36 -3.19
C ALA A 228 8.59 22.86 -3.24
N ARG A 229 8.23 23.62 -2.19
CA ARG A 229 8.56 25.05 -2.10
C ARG A 229 10.06 25.32 -2.11
N LEU A 230 10.85 24.51 -1.41
CA LEU A 230 12.31 24.61 -1.40
C LEU A 230 12.89 24.48 -2.81
N ARG A 231 12.45 23.46 -3.57
CA ARG A 231 12.92 23.20 -4.94
C ARG A 231 12.48 24.25 -5.94
N GLU A 232 11.31 24.85 -5.74
CA GLU A 232 10.78 25.89 -6.63
C GLU A 232 11.34 27.28 -6.32
N HIS A 233 11.91 27.49 -5.13
CA HIS A 233 12.42 28.78 -4.67
C HIS A 233 13.51 29.34 -5.63
N PRO A 234 13.33 30.55 -6.20
CA PRO A 234 14.23 31.08 -7.24
C PRO A 234 15.70 31.14 -6.83
N ALA A 235 16.00 31.59 -5.60
CA ALA A 235 17.37 31.68 -5.11
C ALA A 235 18.02 30.30 -4.90
N VAL A 236 17.21 29.31 -4.49
CA VAL A 236 17.68 27.93 -4.33
C VAL A 236 17.95 27.30 -5.70
N ARG A 237 17.05 27.49 -6.66
CA ARG A 237 17.24 27.04 -8.05
C ARG A 237 18.49 27.65 -8.70
N ALA A 238 18.84 28.89 -8.36
CA ALA A 238 20.03 29.55 -8.87
C ALA A 238 21.33 28.97 -8.28
N SER A 239 21.32 28.52 -7.00
CA SER A 239 22.53 28.03 -6.32
C SER A 239 22.71 26.51 -6.36
N VAL A 240 21.64 25.74 -6.52
CA VAL A 240 21.65 24.27 -6.33
C VAL A 240 22.66 23.56 -7.23
N GLY A 241 22.78 23.96 -8.50
CA GLY A 241 23.71 23.31 -9.44
C GLY A 241 25.18 23.52 -9.10
N GLU A 242 25.56 24.65 -8.48
CA GLU A 242 26.91 24.87 -7.97
C GLU A 242 27.16 24.02 -6.73
N LEU A 243 26.23 24.02 -5.77
CA LEU A 243 26.35 23.25 -4.53
C LEU A 243 26.44 21.74 -4.78
N GLU A 244 25.63 21.21 -5.70
CA GLU A 244 25.73 19.80 -6.11
C GLU A 244 27.09 19.47 -6.71
N ARG A 245 27.65 20.36 -7.55
CA ARG A 245 28.99 20.18 -8.14
C ARG A 245 30.08 20.14 -7.07
N GLN A 246 30.05 21.06 -6.11
CA GLN A 246 31.03 21.11 -5.03
C GLN A 246 30.96 19.88 -4.13
N VAL A 247 29.75 19.36 -3.87
CA VAL A 247 29.57 18.09 -3.13
C VAL A 247 30.14 16.91 -3.91
N LEU A 248 29.87 16.81 -5.20
CA LEU A 248 30.40 15.74 -6.06
C LEU A 248 31.94 15.81 -6.19
N ALA A 249 32.51 17.01 -6.17
CA ALA A 249 33.96 17.22 -6.20
C ALA A 249 34.65 16.99 -4.84
N GLY A 250 33.87 16.84 -3.75
CA GLY A 250 34.40 16.71 -2.39
C GLY A 250 34.91 18.03 -1.79
N GLU A 251 34.60 19.16 -2.42
CA GLU A 251 34.99 20.52 -1.99
C GLU A 251 34.07 21.04 -0.88
N LEU A 252 32.82 20.56 -0.84
CA LEU A 252 31.82 20.89 0.17
C LEU A 252 31.20 19.60 0.73
N THR A 253 30.98 19.54 2.04
CA THR A 253 30.31 18.38 2.64
C THR A 253 28.80 18.44 2.39
N PRO A 254 28.09 17.30 2.28
CA PRO A 254 26.63 17.28 2.14
C PRO A 254 25.90 18.06 3.24
N ALA A 255 26.43 18.05 4.47
CA ALA A 255 25.83 18.77 5.60
C ALA A 255 25.91 20.29 5.44
N LEU A 256 27.04 20.81 4.93
CA LEU A 256 27.20 22.24 4.67
C LEU A 256 26.34 22.69 3.47
N ALA A 257 26.35 21.92 2.38
CA ALA A 257 25.49 22.19 1.22
C ALA A 257 24.01 22.23 1.61
N ALA A 258 23.53 21.26 2.40
CA ALA A 258 22.16 21.24 2.89
C ALA A 258 21.82 22.46 3.76
N ARG A 259 22.72 22.85 4.67
CA ARG A 259 22.55 24.05 5.50
C ARG A 259 22.46 25.32 4.63
N ASP A 260 23.28 25.44 3.61
CA ASP A 260 23.32 26.61 2.74
C ASP A 260 22.06 26.69 1.86
N LEU A 261 21.55 25.56 1.36
CA LEU A 261 20.24 25.48 0.69
C LEU A 261 19.11 25.93 1.61
N LEU A 262 19.07 25.40 2.85
CA LEU A 262 18.06 25.77 3.84
C LEU A 262 18.15 27.25 4.24
N THR A 263 19.35 27.77 4.44
CA THR A 263 19.56 29.19 4.79
C THR A 263 19.08 30.09 3.64
N THR A 264 19.40 29.73 2.40
CA THR A 264 18.94 30.45 1.21
C THR A 264 17.41 30.46 1.10
N PHE A 265 16.76 29.35 1.41
CA PHE A 265 15.31 29.24 1.42
C PHE A 265 14.65 30.05 2.53
N LEU A 266 15.23 30.06 3.73
CA LEU A 266 14.66 30.76 4.88
C LEU A 266 14.94 32.28 4.88
N ALA A 267 15.90 32.74 4.07
CA ALA A 267 16.30 34.15 4.01
C ALA A 267 15.29 35.06 3.28
N ASP A 268 14.47 34.50 2.38
CA ASP A 268 13.46 35.26 1.65
C ASP A 268 12.12 34.48 1.58
N PRO A 269 11.30 34.54 2.65
CA PRO A 269 10.04 33.80 2.71
C PRO A 269 8.98 34.52 1.86
N THR A 270 9.17 34.56 0.53
CA THR A 270 8.10 34.98 -0.38
C THR A 270 6.96 33.95 -0.29
N PRO A 271 5.70 34.37 -0.04
CA PRO A 271 4.57 33.45 0.17
C PRO A 271 4.17 32.63 -1.06
#